data_AF-A0A1E5JZQ0-F1
#
_entry.id   AF-A0A1E5JZQ0-F1
#
_cell.length_a   1.000
_cell.length_b   1.000
_cell.length_c   1.000
_cell.angle_alpha   90.00
_cell.angle_beta   90.00
_cell.angle_gamma   90.00
#
_symmetry.space_group_name_H-M   'P 1'
#
loop_
_entity.id
_entity.type
_entity.pdbx_description
1 polymer ?
#
loop_
_entity_poly.entity_id
_entity_poly.type
_entity_poly.pdbx_seq_one_letter_code
_entity_poly.pdbx_strand_id
1 'polypeptide(L)'
;MYEYTLRMRSYYLTRVDKEYDMHLQAWLNHQVKAKRTKGSSKNPKQEYVYKAFNDFFNYEKRLKKVGINHKDVTIEEKKMAMVAERVNKREEVE
;
A
#
# COMPACT_ATOMS: atom_id res chain seq x y z
N MET A 1 11.88 14.43 -23.57
CA MET A 1 11.32 13.12 -23.19
C MET A 1 11.54 12.77 -21.71
N TYR A 2 12.69 13.13 -21.11
CA TYR A 2 13.01 12.81 -19.71
C TYR A 2 12.00 13.33 -18.67
N GLU A 3 11.58 14.59 -18.77
CA GLU A 3 10.60 15.14 -17.82
C GLU A 3 9.24 14.44 -17.88
N TYR A 4 8.80 14.05 -19.10
CA TYR A 4 7.55 13.33 -19.29
C TYR A 4 7.61 11.94 -18.65
N THR A 5 8.70 11.19 -18.85
CA THR A 5 8.84 9.86 -18.26
C THR A 5 8.92 9.93 -16.73
N LEU A 6 9.60 10.94 -16.19
CA LEU A 6 9.66 11.16 -14.74
C LEU A 6 8.29 11.51 -14.15
N ARG A 7 7.53 12.41 -14.78
CA ARG A 7 6.17 12.77 -14.36
C ARG A 7 5.23 11.58 -14.42
N MET A 8 5.27 10.79 -15.50
CA MET A 8 4.45 9.58 -15.62
C MET A 8 4.80 8.55 -14.55
N ARG A 9 6.10 8.34 -14.27
CA ARG A 9 6.55 7.44 -13.21
C ARG A 9 6.05 7.89 -11.83
N SER A 10 6.18 9.18 -11.52
CA SER A 10 5.65 9.79 -10.29
C SER A 10 4.13 9.59 -10.18
N TYR A 11 3.38 9.85 -11.26
CA TYR A 11 1.94 9.64 -11.30
C TYR A 11 1.54 8.18 -11.01
N TYR A 12 2.22 7.22 -11.63
CA TYR A 12 1.94 5.80 -11.37
C TYR A 12 2.26 5.39 -9.92
N LEU A 13 3.35 5.89 -9.34
CA LEU A 13 3.67 5.67 -7.93
C LEU A 13 2.58 6.21 -7.02
N THR A 14 2.23 7.49 -7.15
CA THR A 14 1.17 8.12 -6.36
C THR A 14 -0.16 7.38 -6.50
N ARG A 15 -0.46 6.84 -7.68
CA ARG A 15 -1.66 6.05 -7.90
C ARG A 15 -1.62 4.71 -7.15
N VAL A 16 -0.49 4.02 -7.13
CA VAL A 16 -0.33 2.77 -6.38
C VAL A 16 -0.43 3.02 -4.87
N ASP A 17 0.10 4.13 -4.38
CA ASP A 17 -0.04 4.55 -2.97
C ASP A 17 -1.51 4.82 -2.62
N LYS A 18 -2.24 5.55 -3.48
CA LYS A 18 -3.69 5.76 -3.29
C LYS A 18 -4.48 4.46 -3.30
N GLU A 19 -4.13 3.52 -4.18
CA GLU A 19 -4.75 2.20 -4.19
C GLU A 19 -4.49 1.45 -2.89
N TYR A 20 -3.26 1.50 -2.37
CA TYR A 20 -2.92 0.93 -1.06
C TYR A 20 -3.80 1.51 0.06
N ASP A 21 -3.94 2.83 0.13
CA ASP A 21 -4.74 3.50 1.17
C ASP A 21 -6.22 3.11 1.08
N MET A 22 -6.80 3.12 -0.12
CA MET A 22 -8.18 2.69 -0.34
C MET A 22 -8.40 1.23 0.08
N HIS A 23 -7.46 0.36 -0.28
CA HIS A 23 -7.52 -1.05 0.12
C HIS A 23 -7.35 -1.21 1.64
N LEU A 24 -6.47 -0.45 2.28
CA LEU A 24 -6.29 -0.47 3.72
C LEU A 24 -7.55 -0.02 4.46
N GLN A 25 -8.19 1.05 3.99
CA GLN A 25 -9.48 1.48 4.53
C GLN A 25 -10.56 0.40 4.34
N ALA A 26 -10.66 -0.21 3.16
CA ALA A 26 -11.59 -1.30 2.89
C ALA A 26 -11.31 -2.52 3.78
N TRP A 27 -10.05 -2.84 4.01
CA TRP A 27 -9.60 -3.90 4.91
C TRP A 27 -10.03 -3.65 6.34
N LEU A 28 -9.78 -2.44 6.87
CA LEU A 28 -10.19 -2.07 8.22
C LEU A 28 -11.72 -2.13 8.37
N ASN A 29 -12.45 -1.61 7.38
CA ASN A 29 -13.91 -1.71 7.34
C ASN A 29 -14.40 -3.16 7.30
N HIS A 30 -13.70 -4.04 6.57
CA HIS A 30 -14.00 -5.46 6.52
C HIS A 30 -13.70 -6.14 7.86
N GLN A 31 -12.57 -5.85 8.51
CA GLN A 31 -12.20 -6.39 9.82
C GLN A 31 -13.23 -6.03 10.90
N VAL A 32 -13.74 -4.79 10.88
CA VAL A 32 -14.82 -4.33 11.79
C VAL A 32 -16.13 -5.07 11.55
N LYS A 33 -16.48 -5.38 10.29
CA LYS A 33 -17.76 -6.01 9.90
C LYS A 33 -17.74 -7.53 9.94
N ALA A 34 -16.59 -8.17 9.80
CA ALA A 34 -16.48 -9.63 9.74
C ALA A 34 -16.52 -10.25 11.15
N LYS A 35 -17.69 -10.12 11.79
CA LYS A 35 -18.18 -11.02 12.83
C LYS A 35 -19.05 -12.10 12.17
N ARG A 36 -18.47 -12.97 11.34
CA ARG A 36 -19.22 -14.09 10.75
C ARG A 36 -19.10 -15.34 11.61
N THR A 37 -20.13 -15.59 12.39
CA THR A 37 -20.41 -16.77 13.21
C THR A 37 -20.40 -18.05 12.35
N LYS A 38 -19.37 -18.90 12.45
CA LYS A 38 -19.19 -20.17 11.71
C LYS A 38 -18.92 -21.34 12.66
N GLY A 39 -19.93 -22.16 12.92
CA GLY A 39 -19.86 -23.38 13.72
C GLY A 39 -21.27 -23.91 13.99
N SER A 40 -21.42 -25.06 14.66
CA SER A 40 -22.74 -25.54 15.09
C SER A 40 -23.38 -24.49 16.01
N SER A 41 -24.71 -24.47 16.13
CA SER A 41 -25.46 -23.57 17.04
C SER A 41 -24.86 -23.52 18.47
N LYS A 42 -24.16 -24.59 18.88
CA LYS A 42 -23.45 -24.71 20.16
C LYS A 42 -22.04 -24.09 20.24
N ASN A 43 -21.32 -23.85 19.12
CA ASN A 43 -19.94 -23.34 19.13
C ASN A 43 -19.57 -22.61 17.82
N PRO A 44 -19.96 -21.34 17.65
CA PRO A 44 -19.58 -20.58 16.47
C PRO A 44 -18.16 -20.01 16.53
N LYS A 45 -17.36 -20.23 15.48
CA LYS A 45 -16.04 -19.63 15.25
C LYS A 45 -16.13 -18.52 14.20
N GLN A 46 -15.44 -17.41 14.40
CA GLN A 46 -15.35 -16.37 13.38
C GLN A 46 -14.08 -16.58 12.54
N GLU A 47 -14.20 -16.68 11.21
CA GLU A 47 -13.05 -16.89 10.33
C GLU A 47 -13.07 -15.93 9.13
N TYR A 48 -11.99 -15.17 8.96
CA TYR A 48 -11.79 -14.24 7.84
C TYR A 48 -11.30 -15.01 6.60
N VAL A 49 -11.81 -14.65 5.41
CA VAL A 49 -11.36 -15.21 4.11
C VAL A 49 -9.89 -14.85 3.83
N TYR A 50 -9.50 -13.65 4.23
CA TYR A 50 -8.13 -13.15 4.17
C TYR A 50 -7.58 -13.09 5.60
N LYS A 51 -6.39 -13.62 5.83
CA LYS A 51 -5.79 -13.67 7.17
C LYS A 51 -4.92 -12.45 7.44
N ALA A 52 -4.27 -11.94 6.40
CA ALA A 52 -3.48 -10.73 6.44
C ALA A 52 -3.93 -9.74 5.35
N PHE A 53 -3.62 -8.46 5.54
CA PHE A 53 -3.87 -7.44 4.52
C PHE A 53 -3.17 -7.77 3.19
N ASN A 54 -1.96 -8.37 3.25
CA ASN A 54 -1.20 -8.75 2.06
C ASN A 54 -1.90 -9.83 1.21
N ASP A 55 -2.80 -10.63 1.81
CA ASP A 55 -3.65 -11.59 1.09
C ASP A 55 -4.78 -10.87 0.32
N PHE A 56 -5.20 -9.71 0.82
CA PHE A 56 -6.22 -8.85 0.20
C PHE A 56 -5.61 -7.91 -0.86
N PHE A 57 -4.50 -7.26 -0.54
CA PHE A 57 -3.77 -6.36 -1.43
C PHE A 57 -2.26 -6.48 -1.25
N ASN A 58 -1.57 -6.93 -2.30
CA ASN A 58 -0.11 -7.05 -2.32
C ASN A 58 0.53 -5.88 -3.06
N TYR A 59 1.07 -4.93 -2.29
CA TYR A 59 1.67 -3.69 -2.80
C TYR A 59 2.87 -3.95 -3.71
N GLU A 60 3.79 -4.85 -3.32
CA GLU A 60 4.97 -5.17 -4.14
C GLU A 60 4.60 -5.74 -5.50
N LYS A 61 3.59 -6.63 -5.54
CA LYS A 61 3.08 -7.20 -6.79
C LYS A 61 2.46 -6.12 -7.66
N ARG A 62 1.83 -5.11 -7.06
CA ARG A 62 1.26 -3.96 -7.78
C ARG A 62 2.35 -3.05 -8.35
N LEU A 63 3.39 -2.74 -7.58
CA LEU A 63 4.56 -2.00 -8.05
C LEU A 63 5.24 -2.68 -9.24
N LYS A 64 5.44 -4.01 -9.17
CA LYS A 64 6.00 -4.78 -10.30
C LYS A 64 5.16 -4.68 -11.56
N LYS A 65 3.81 -4.66 -11.44
CA LYS A 65 2.90 -4.51 -12.59
C LYS A 65 2.99 -3.15 -13.27
N VAL A 66 3.34 -2.09 -12.53
CA VAL A 66 3.54 -0.75 -13.10
C VAL A 66 4.99 -0.54 -13.57
N GLY A 67 5.80 -1.60 -13.63
CA GLY A 67 7.17 -1.55 -14.13
C GLY A 67 8.15 -0.92 -13.14
N ILE A 68 7.80 -0.87 -11.85
CA ILE A 68 8.65 -0.30 -10.80
C ILE A 68 9.26 -1.43 -9.99
N ASN A 69 10.58 -1.50 -10.03
CA ASN A 69 11.35 -2.45 -9.24
C ASN A 69 12.27 -1.67 -8.30
N HIS A 70 12.18 -1.94 -7.00
CA HIS A 70 13.01 -1.29 -5.98
C HIS A 70 14.51 -1.54 -6.16
N LYS A 71 14.89 -2.58 -6.94
CA LYS A 71 16.29 -2.86 -7.26
C LYS A 71 16.89 -1.86 -8.26
N ASP A 72 16.06 -1.11 -8.97
CA ASP A 72 16.49 -0.18 -10.02
C ASP A 72 16.73 1.25 -9.48
N VAL A 73 16.71 1.43 -8.16
CA VAL A 73 16.88 2.74 -7.52
C VAL A 73 18.36 3.02 -7.26
N THR A 74 18.85 4.12 -7.84
CA THR A 74 20.22 4.61 -7.69
C THR A 74 20.51 5.13 -6.27
N ILE A 75 21.78 5.26 -5.91
CA ILE A 75 22.20 5.81 -4.60
C ILE A 75 21.70 7.26 -4.43
N GLU A 76 21.72 8.05 -5.51
CA GLU A 76 21.25 9.44 -5.53
C GLU A 76 19.76 9.54 -5.29
N GLU A 77 18.95 8.71 -5.96
CA GLU A 77 17.51 8.63 -5.72
C GLU A 77 17.19 8.23 -4.27
N LYS A 78 17.98 7.32 -3.66
CA LYS A 78 17.82 6.97 -2.23
C LYS A 78 18.11 8.14 -1.31
N LYS A 79 19.18 8.90 -1.58
CA LYS A 79 19.51 10.12 -0.82
C LYS A 79 18.41 11.17 -0.94
N MET A 80 17.89 11.38 -2.15
CA MET A 80 16.77 12.30 -2.38
C MET A 80 15.51 11.85 -1.64
N ALA A 81 15.18 10.56 -1.67
CA ALA A 81 14.05 10.01 -0.93
C ALA A 81 14.19 10.25 0.59
N MET A 82 15.39 10.05 1.15
CA MET A 82 15.66 10.34 2.57
C MET A 82 15.50 11.84 2.91
N VAL A 83 15.91 12.73 2.00
CA VAL A 83 15.73 14.18 2.20
C VAL A 83 14.25 14.54 2.14
N ALA A 84 13.52 14.05 1.14
CA ALA A 84 12.08 14.26 1.01
C ALA A 84 11.32 13.76 2.25
N GLU A 85 11.67 12.58 2.76
CA GLU A 85 11.06 12.03 3.98
C GLU A 85 11.28 12.94 5.20
N ARG A 86 12.48 13.50 5.36
CA ARG A 86 12.79 14.45 6.45
C ARG A 86 12.02 15.75 6.33
N VAL A 87 11.84 16.25 5.10
CA VAL A 87 11.07 17.48 4.84
C VAL A 87 9.59 17.25 5.15
N ASN A 88 8.99 16.17 4.65
CA ASN A 88 7.59 15.86 4.92
C ASN A 88 7.32 15.70 6.43
N LYS A 89 8.20 15.01 7.16
CA LYS A 89 8.09 14.88 8.61
C LYS A 89 8.20 16.21 9.37
N ARG A 90 8.91 17.19 8.79
CA ARG A 90 9.02 18.52 9.38
C ARG A 90 7.76 19.34 9.14
N GLU A 91 7.18 19.24 7.95
CA GLU A 91 5.91 19.90 7.62
C GLU A 91 4.72 19.35 8.44
N GLU A 92 4.75 18.09 8.87
CA GLU A 92 3.70 17.52 9.72
C GLU A 92 3.74 18.02 11.19
N VAL A 93 4.83 18.67 11.61
CA VAL A 93 5.06 19.10 13.01
C VAL A 93 4.89 20.62 13.19
N GLU A 94 4.88 21.38 12.09
CA GLU A 94 4.57 22.82 12.05
C GLU A 94 3.05 23.06 11.85
#